data_AF-A0AAD0HQX0-F1
#
_entry.id   AF-A0AAD0HQX0-F1
#
_cell.length_a   1.000
_cell.length_b   1.000
_cell.length_c   1.000
_cell.angle_alpha   90.00
_cell.angle_beta   90.00
_cell.angle_gamma   90.00
#
_symmetry.space_group_name_H-M   'P 1'
#
loop_
_entity.id
_entity.type
_entity.pdbx_description
1 polymer ?
#
loop_
_entity_poly.entity_id
_entity_poly.type
_entity_poly.pdbx_seq_one_letter_code
_entity_poly.pdbx_strand_id
1 'polypeptide(L)'
;MSREIKIDASEIKRVLQHAKQSGAQMNATLPTTMKGRNQLQTADTLEKINQQLNELSTSYIGILQKQLVQTEQAVNTMIETDKALASSSKRK
;
A
#
# COMPACT_ATOMS: atom_id res chain seq x y z
N MET A 1 6.65 -35.09 -4.20
CA MET A 1 6.02 -33.80 -4.52
C MET A 1 6.16 -32.89 -3.31
N SER A 2 7.17 -32.02 -3.26
CA SER A 2 7.25 -30.96 -2.24
C SER A 2 7.26 -29.63 -2.97
N ARG A 3 6.11 -28.95 -3.00
CA ARG A 3 6.02 -27.55 -3.40
C ARG A 3 6.13 -26.73 -2.11
N GLU A 4 7.29 -26.78 -1.47
CA GLU A 4 7.59 -25.86 -0.37
C GLU A 4 7.82 -24.47 -0.95
N ILE A 5 6.93 -23.54 -0.63
CA ILE A 5 7.15 -22.14 -0.94
C ILE A 5 8.08 -21.61 0.17
N LYS A 6 9.38 -21.55 -0.11
CA LYS A 6 10.35 -20.93 0.79
C LYS A 6 10.16 -19.41 0.77
N ILE A 7 9.46 -18.90 1.77
CA ILE A 7 9.25 -17.46 1.95
C ILE A 7 10.10 -16.97 3.11
N ASP A 8 10.96 -15.97 2.85
CA ASP A 8 11.52 -15.16 3.92
C ASP A 8 10.47 -14.14 4.39
N ALA A 9 9.73 -14.52 5.43
CA ALA A 9 8.72 -13.67 6.04
C ALA A 9 9.27 -12.33 6.56
N SER A 10 10.56 -12.29 6.92
CA SER A 10 11.23 -11.11 7.46
C SER A 10 11.50 -10.10 6.35
N GLU A 11 11.97 -10.57 5.20
CA GLU A 11 12.18 -9.75 4.01
C GLU A 11 10.85 -9.18 3.50
N ILE A 12 9.80 -10.01 3.41
CA ILE A 12 8.48 -9.55 2.98
C ILE A 12 7.90 -8.51 3.95
N LYS A 13 7.99 -8.73 5.26
CA LYS A 13 7.56 -7.72 6.25
C LYS A 13 8.31 -6.41 6.11
N ARG A 14 9.63 -6.45 5.85
CA ARG A 14 10.43 -5.24 5.63
C ARG A 14 9.98 -4.47 4.39
N VAL A 15 9.77 -5.17 3.28
CA VAL A 15 9.30 -4.56 2.03
C VAL A 15 7.90 -3.96 2.19
N LEU A 16 6.99 -4.66 2.87
CA LEU A 16 5.65 -4.17 3.16
C LEU A 16 5.66 -2.92 4.05
N GLN A 17 6.52 -2.88 5.07
CA GLN A 17 6.69 -1.70 5.93
C GLN A 17 7.23 -0.50 5.14
N HIS A 18 8.25 -0.71 4.31
CA HIS A 18 8.78 0.35 3.45
C HIS A 18 7.71 0.88 2.48
N ALA A 19 6.94 -0.01 1.84
CA ALA A 19 5.86 0.39 0.93
C ALA A 19 4.75 1.19 1.64
N LYS A 20 4.37 0.83 2.87
CA LYS A 20 3.42 1.60 3.68
C LYS A 20 3.94 3.01 3.98
N GLN A 21 5.21 3.13 4.35
CA GLN A 21 5.85 4.42 4.63
C GLN A 21 5.93 5.30 3.38
N SER A 22 6.33 4.74 2.23
CA SER A 22 6.37 5.48 0.97
C SER A 22 4.97 5.95 0.55
N GLY A 23 3.93 5.12 0.68
CA GLY A 23 2.55 5.52 0.39
C GLY A 23 2.05 6.65 1.30
N ALA A 24 2.42 6.64 2.59
CA ALA A 24 2.09 7.72 3.51
C ALA A 24 2.79 9.04 3.16
N GLN A 25 4.04 8.99 2.69
CA GLN A 25 4.77 10.17 2.24
C GLN A 25 4.18 10.79 0.96
N MET A 26 3.67 9.98 0.03
CA MET A 26 3.02 10.47 -1.19
C MET A 26 1.74 11.28 -0.91
N ASN A 27 0.99 10.95 0.15
CA ASN A 27 -0.17 11.76 0.57
C ASN A 27 0.23 13.15 1.08
N ALA A 28 1.43 13.31 1.64
CA ALA A 28 1.85 14.55 2.30
C ALA A 28 2.44 15.60 1.33
N THR A 29 2.85 15.20 0.12
CA THR A 29 3.53 16.09 -0.84
C THR A 29 2.60 16.71 -1.88
N LEU A 30 1.32 16.33 -1.89
CA LEU A 30 0.36 16.83 -2.86
C LEU A 30 -0.22 18.19 -2.42
N PRO A 31 -0.05 19.27 -3.21
CA PRO A 31 -0.59 20.57 -2.87
C PRO A 31 -2.12 20.56 -2.96
N THR A 32 -2.78 20.90 -1.86
CA THR A 32 -4.25 20.88 -1.76
C THR A 32 -4.93 22.05 -2.47
N THR A 33 -4.19 23.14 -2.73
CA THR A 33 -4.73 24.36 -3.36
C THR A 33 -3.64 25.08 -4.16
N MET A 34 -3.96 25.51 -5.39
CA MET A 34 -3.11 26.40 -6.20
C MET A 34 -3.67 27.83 -6.32
N LYS A 35 -4.87 28.06 -5.77
CA LYS A 35 -5.54 29.36 -5.83
C LYS A 35 -4.82 30.48 -5.06
N GLY A 36 -4.26 31.43 -5.80
CA GLY A 36 -3.95 32.79 -5.33
C GLY A 36 -5.11 33.77 -5.61
N ARG A 37 -4.90 35.09 -5.42
CA ARG A 37 -5.91 36.15 -5.67
C ARG A 37 -6.32 36.33 -7.15
N ASN A 38 -5.81 35.53 -8.07
CA ASN A 38 -5.93 35.76 -9.51
C ASN A 38 -7.18 35.05 -10.07
N GLN A 39 -8.12 35.81 -10.64
CA GLN A 39 -9.42 35.33 -11.13
C GLN A 39 -9.43 35.09 -12.66
N LEU A 40 -8.34 34.54 -13.20
CA LEU A 40 -8.29 34.17 -14.61
C LEU A 40 -8.95 32.79 -14.80
N GLN A 41 -9.76 32.61 -15.85
CA GLN A 41 -10.37 31.31 -16.20
C GLN A 41 -9.35 30.16 -16.27
N THR A 42 -8.12 30.46 -16.68
CA THR A 42 -7.01 29.50 -16.71
C THR A 42 -6.63 29.02 -15.30
N ALA A 43 -6.68 29.89 -14.28
CA ALA A 43 -6.40 29.52 -12.90
C ALA A 43 -7.48 28.60 -12.32
N ASP A 44 -8.76 28.83 -12.64
CA ASP A 44 -9.85 27.93 -12.25
C ASP A 44 -9.75 26.56 -12.94
N THR A 45 -9.31 26.53 -14.21
CA THR A 45 -9.05 25.27 -14.92
C THR A 45 -7.89 24.49 -14.29
N LEU A 46 -6.80 25.17 -13.94
CA LEU A 46 -5.67 24.56 -13.24
C LEU A 46 -6.06 24.03 -11.85
N GLU A 47 -6.89 24.76 -11.11
CA GLU A 47 -7.39 24.31 -9.81
C GLU A 47 -8.24 23.04 -9.95
N LYS A 48 -9.11 22.95 -10.96
CA LYS A 48 -9.88 21.72 -11.25
C LYS A 48 -8.98 20.54 -11.57
N ILE A 49 -7.94 20.75 -12.38
CA ILE A 49 -6.96 19.70 -12.71
C ILE A 49 -6.24 19.25 -11.43
N ASN A 50 -5.83 20.18 -10.57
CA ASN A 50 -5.18 19.86 -9.30
C ASN A 50 -6.11 19.04 -8.37
N GLN A 51 -7.39 19.40 -8.29
CA GLN A 51 -8.39 18.63 -7.53
C GLN A 51 -8.55 17.21 -8.06
N GLN A 52 -8.67 17.05 -9.39
CA GLN A 52 -8.78 15.73 -10.02
C GLN A 52 -7.52 14.88 -9.81
N LEU A 53 -6.33 15.49 -9.88
CA LEU A 53 -5.07 14.80 -9.58
C LEU A 53 -5.01 14.37 -8.11
N ASN A 54 -5.43 15.23 -7.18
CA ASN A 54 -5.49 14.89 -5.76
C ASN A 54 -6.47 13.74 -5.47
N GLU A 55 -7.65 13.75 -6.09
CA GLU A 55 -8.62 12.65 -5.97
C GLU A 55 -8.06 11.33 -6.53
N LEU A 56 -7.45 11.38 -7.72
CA LEU A 56 -6.84 10.22 -8.35
C LEU A 56 -5.71 9.65 -7.50
N SER A 57 -4.79 10.50 -7.04
CA SER A 57 -3.67 10.09 -6.19
C SER A 57 -4.13 9.52 -4.86
N THR A 58 -5.12 10.15 -4.21
CA THR A 58 -5.70 9.64 -2.96
C THR A 58 -6.33 8.27 -3.15
N SER A 59 -7.11 8.10 -4.22
CA SER A 59 -7.73 6.81 -4.56
C SER A 59 -6.68 5.73 -4.83
N TYR A 60 -5.66 6.04 -5.62
CA TYR A 60 -4.57 5.12 -5.92
C TYR A 60 -3.78 4.71 -4.67
N ILE A 61 -3.46 5.66 -3.80
CA ILE A 61 -2.79 5.39 -2.51
C ILE A 61 -3.67 4.51 -1.62
N GLY A 62 -4.98 4.75 -1.59
CA GLY A 62 -5.94 3.91 -0.85
C GLY A 62 -5.96 2.46 -1.35
N ILE A 63 -5.96 2.26 -2.67
CA ILE A 63 -5.88 0.91 -3.28
C ILE A 63 -4.57 0.22 -2.91
N LEU A 64 -3.44 0.93 -3.03
CA LEU A 64 -2.13 0.39 -2.66
C LEU A 64 -2.07 -0.01 -1.18
N GLN A 65 -2.55 0.86 -0.28
CA GLN A 65 -2.60 0.56 1.14
C GLN A 65 -3.45 -0.68 1.45
N LYS A 66 -4.62 -0.80 0.80
CA LYS A 66 -5.48 -1.98 0.94
C LYS A 66 -4.76 -3.26 0.48
N GLN A 67 -4.08 -3.20 -0.65
CA GLN A 67 -3.34 -4.35 -1.18
C GLN A 67 -2.16 -4.74 -0.29
N LEU A 68 -1.47 -3.77 0.30
CA LEU A 68 -0.41 -4.03 1.28
C LEU A 68 -0.95 -4.73 2.53
N VAL A 69 -2.10 -4.30 3.06
CA VAL A 69 -2.74 -4.94 4.23
C VAL A 69 -3.18 -6.38 3.89
N GLN A 70 -3.80 -6.59 2.73
CA GLN A 70 -4.20 -7.93 2.28
C GLN A 70 -2.99 -8.86 2.10
N THR A 71 -1.89 -8.33 1.58
CA THR A 71 -0.63 -9.08 1.40
C THR A 71 -0.02 -9.46 2.75
N GLU A 72 0.00 -8.54 3.71
CA GLU A 72 0.47 -8.82 5.08
C GLU A 72 -0.37 -9.92 5.76
N GLN A 73 -1.69 -9.87 5.60
CA GLN A 73 -2.59 -10.92 6.09
C GLN A 73 -2.30 -12.27 5.45
N ALA A 74 -2.14 -12.32 4.13
CA ALA A 74 -1.83 -13.56 3.42
C ALA A 74 -0.49 -14.18 3.89
N VAL A 75 0.52 -13.35 4.10
CA VAL A 75 1.82 -13.78 4.64
C VAL A 75 1.67 -14.34 6.05
N ASN A 76 0.92 -13.67 6.92
CA ASN A 76 0.67 -14.16 8.28
C ASN A 76 -0.08 -15.50 8.27
N THR A 77 -1.15 -15.63 7.48
CA THR A 77 -1.90 -16.88 7.32
C THR A 77 -1.00 -18.02 6.83
N MET A 78 -0.09 -17.73 5.90
CA MET A 78 0.84 -18.72 5.39
C MET A 78 1.84 -19.16 6.48
N ILE A 79 2.37 -18.24 7.28
CA ILE A 79 3.24 -18.55 8.43
C ILE A 79 2.50 -19.40 9.47
N GLU A 80 1.25 -19.08 9.77
CA GLU A 80 0.42 -19.86 10.70
C GLU A 80 0.14 -21.26 10.18
N THR A 81 -0.17 -21.37 8.89
CA THR A 81 -0.40 -22.66 8.22
C THR A 81 0.85 -23.52 8.25
N ASP A 82 2.02 -22.94 7.95
CA ASP A 82 3.31 -23.64 8.01
C ASP A 82 3.63 -24.15 9.42
N LYS A 83 3.43 -23.30 10.45
CA LYS A 83 3.57 -23.71 11.86
C LYS A 83 2.62 -24.84 12.24
N ALA A 84 1.37 -24.77 11.82
CA ALA A 84 0.37 -25.80 12.08
C ALA A 84 0.79 -27.14 11.45
N LEU A 85 1.20 -27.13 10.18
CA LEU A 85 1.70 -28.30 9.47
C LEU A 85 2.93 -28.91 10.16
N ALA A 86 3.93 -28.10 10.50
CA ALA A 86 5.13 -28.54 11.21
C ALA A 86 4.82 -29.17 12.58
N SER A 87 3.88 -28.58 13.33
CA SER A 87 3.45 -29.11 14.64
C SER A 87 2.68 -30.43 14.53
N SER A 88 1.91 -30.61 13.46
CA SER A 88 1.17 -31.85 13.18
C SER A 88 2.08 -32.99 12.71
N SER A 89 3.17 -32.66 12.00
CA SER A 89 4.19 -33.60 11.54
C SER A 89 5.04 -34.15 12.70
N LYS A 90 5.35 -33.32 13.70
CA LYS A 90 6.11 -33.72 14.91
C LYS A 90 5.37 -34.68 15.86
N ARG A 91 4.06 -34.90 15.67
CA ARG A 91 3.24 -35.82 16.48
C ARG A 91 3.12 -37.24 15.91
N LYS A 92 3.76 -37.55 14.77
CA LYS A 92 3.82 -38.89 14.20
C LYS A 92 5.15 -39.58 14.52
#